data_AF-A0A1X0JV53-F1
#
_entry.id   AF-A0A1X0JV53-F1
#
_cell.length_a   1.000
_cell.length_b   1.000
_cell.length_c   1.000
_cell.angle_alpha   90.00
_cell.angle_beta   90.00
_cell.angle_gamma   90.00
#
_symmetry.space_group_name_H-M   'P 1'
#
loop_
_entity.id
_entity.type
_entity.pdbx_description
1 polymer ?
#
loop_
_entity_poly.entity_id
_entity_poly.type
_entity_poly.pdbx_seq_one_letter_code
_entity_poly.pdbx_strand_id
1 'polypeptide(L)'
;MIVLPRLAREPALQLLTSLPVSDIRLLAAAMPDMSQSVTYTPVGGTRISDSELHALRDEILALAREYGMPSSIQNPSEFEGRAARLLRQRLDISPNEASHEEVWTYLTCCWLLDVAVWRFGAQADRRRFVGNINRNTFRRLWWRAEVLGPEIELTQLGEDELVNIMERPTIAADLRLARGVAREFLSRVDRGAAESRMQLMREAMKRLLRLTPMVSFAALDDNELNSTIEEIFNAAAAGLSDQPAETAGRHRAQDDALRTTPLVALEPSEGVVRIPRVTIGDIAFPPRPATDAVVDQDFEGAAAKALQIARTTGRVTNTNLREMVSITSGEARDVLQALVRDGALARRGVRRGTYYVLAEASSEEGTQA
;
A
#
# COMPACT_ATOMS: atom_id res chain seq x y z
N MET A 1 15.03 27.90 4.90
CA MET A 1 13.75 27.18 4.86
C MET A 1 12.80 27.83 3.89
N ILE A 2 12.45 27.07 2.87
CA ILE A 2 11.65 27.48 1.72
C ILE A 2 10.15 27.34 2.05
N VAL A 3 9.32 28.19 1.45
CA VAL A 3 7.85 28.05 1.45
C VAL A 3 7.36 27.91 0.01
N LEU A 4 6.39 27.02 -0.20
CA LEU A 4 5.86 26.72 -1.53
C LEU A 4 4.50 27.40 -1.76
N PRO A 5 4.14 27.60 -3.03
CA PRO A 5 2.78 27.98 -3.38
C PRO A 5 1.80 26.87 -2.99
N ARG A 6 0.59 27.29 -2.61
CA ARG A 6 -0.51 26.44 -2.16
C ARG A 6 -1.64 26.52 -3.16
N LEU A 7 -1.96 25.38 -3.78
CA LEU A 7 -3.10 25.21 -4.68
C LEU A 7 -4.25 24.52 -3.94
N ALA A 8 -5.40 25.18 -3.90
CA ALA A 8 -6.60 24.61 -3.33
C ALA A 8 -7.11 23.41 -4.14
N ARG A 9 -7.86 22.53 -3.47
CA ARG A 9 -8.34 21.28 -4.05
C ARG A 9 -9.22 21.45 -5.28
N GLU A 10 -10.19 22.37 -5.26
CA GLU A 10 -11.15 22.52 -6.35
C GLU A 10 -10.50 22.98 -7.67
N PRO A 11 -9.66 24.03 -7.71
CA PRO A 11 -8.90 24.39 -8.91
C PRO A 11 -8.04 23.24 -9.44
N ALA A 12 -7.41 22.46 -8.54
CA ALA A 12 -6.62 21.30 -8.95
C ALA A 12 -7.46 20.21 -9.62
N LEU A 13 -8.69 19.97 -9.15
CA LEU A 13 -9.60 19.00 -9.77
C LEU A 13 -10.11 19.48 -11.14
N GLN A 14 -10.34 20.78 -11.28
CA GLN A 14 -10.67 21.38 -12.58
C GLN A 14 -9.51 21.20 -13.57
N LEU A 15 -8.28 21.45 -13.11
CA LEU A 15 -7.08 21.28 -13.93
C LEU A 15 -6.94 19.84 -14.45
N LEU A 16 -7.09 18.84 -13.57
CA LEU A 16 -7.05 17.42 -13.93
C LEU A 16 -8.11 17.02 -14.97
N THR A 17 -9.23 17.74 -15.04
CA THR A 17 -10.29 17.50 -16.02
C THR A 17 -10.00 18.17 -17.37
N SER A 18 -9.28 19.30 -17.35
CA SER A 18 -8.97 20.10 -18.54
C SER A 18 -7.74 19.64 -19.31
N LEU A 19 -6.75 19.06 -18.63
CA LEU A 19 -5.48 18.67 -19.24
C LEU A 19 -5.57 17.34 -19.99
N PRO A 20 -4.77 17.14 -21.07
CA PRO A 20 -4.80 15.94 -21.90
C PRO A 20 -4.08 14.76 -21.22
N VAL A 21 -4.59 14.31 -20.06
CA VAL A 21 -3.95 13.26 -19.24
C VAL A 21 -3.79 11.91 -19.94
N SER A 22 -4.54 11.67 -21.02
CA SER A 22 -4.45 10.45 -21.82
C SER A 22 -3.21 10.40 -22.73
N ASP A 23 -2.56 11.52 -23.03
CA ASP A 23 -1.35 11.59 -23.84
C ASP A 23 -0.22 12.25 -23.05
N ILE A 24 0.75 11.43 -22.61
CA ILE A 24 1.89 11.86 -21.81
C ILE A 24 2.72 12.93 -22.53
N ARG A 25 2.83 12.89 -23.87
CA ARG A 25 3.63 13.87 -24.62
C ARG A 25 2.94 15.23 -24.65
N LEU A 26 1.64 15.25 -24.91
CA LEU A 26 0.84 16.48 -24.86
C LEU A 26 0.79 17.05 -23.43
N LEU A 27 0.63 16.18 -22.43
CA LEU A 27 0.64 16.58 -21.04
C LEU A 27 1.99 17.19 -20.63
N ALA A 28 3.11 16.57 -21.03
CA ALA A 28 4.44 17.11 -20.74
C ALA A 28 4.69 18.48 -21.39
N ALA A 29 4.15 18.72 -22.59
CA ALA A 29 4.22 20.01 -23.27
C ALA A 29 3.35 21.10 -22.61
N ALA A 30 2.30 20.69 -21.89
CA ALA A 30 1.42 21.60 -21.14
C ALA A 30 1.97 21.96 -19.74
N MET A 31 3.10 21.38 -19.33
CA MET A 31 3.71 21.59 -18.01
C MET A 31 4.99 22.44 -18.09
N PRO A 32 5.24 23.34 -17.13
CA PRO A 32 4.41 23.63 -15.97
C PRO A 32 3.17 24.49 -16.32
N ASP A 33 2.05 24.26 -15.62
CA ASP A 33 0.89 25.15 -15.66
C ASP A 33 0.91 26.12 -14.46
N MET A 34 1.31 27.36 -14.74
CA MET A 34 1.39 28.45 -13.77
C MET A 34 0.17 29.40 -13.81
N SER A 35 -0.90 29.04 -14.54
CA SER A 35 -2.11 29.87 -14.67
C SER A 35 -2.97 29.91 -13.40
N GLN A 36 -2.74 28.98 -12.48
CA GLN A 36 -3.56 28.82 -11.28
C GLN A 36 -3.30 29.93 -10.26
N SER A 37 -4.38 30.41 -9.62
CA SER A 37 -4.25 31.29 -8.45
C SER A 37 -3.78 30.50 -7.24
N VAL A 38 -2.70 30.96 -6.61
CA VAL A 38 -2.05 30.29 -5.49
C VAL A 38 -1.95 31.19 -4.28
N THR A 39 -1.93 30.58 -3.09
CA THR A 39 -1.64 31.27 -1.83
C THR A 39 -0.30 30.81 -1.27
N TYR A 40 0.15 31.46 -0.20
CA TYR A 40 1.36 31.06 0.54
C TYR A 40 1.03 31.03 2.02
N THR A 41 1.91 30.41 2.82
CA THR A 41 1.87 30.63 4.27
C THR A 41 1.95 32.14 4.57
N PRO A 42 1.17 32.66 5.53
CA PRO A 42 1.20 34.08 5.89
C PRO A 42 2.45 34.46 6.69
N VAL A 43 3.21 33.49 7.21
CA VAL A 43 4.34 33.73 8.12
C VAL A 43 5.59 32.94 7.73
N GLY A 44 6.73 33.63 7.76
CA GLY A 44 8.08 33.05 7.68
C GLY A 44 8.51 32.51 6.31
N GLY A 45 9.79 32.18 6.22
CA GLY A 45 10.41 31.51 5.08
C GLY A 45 10.66 32.36 3.84
N THR A 46 11.44 31.81 2.91
CA THR A 46 11.71 32.41 1.59
C THR A 46 10.87 31.68 0.56
N ARG A 47 10.09 32.42 -0.24
CA ARG A 47 9.32 31.80 -1.32
C ARG A 47 10.26 31.15 -2.32
N ILE A 48 9.95 29.91 -2.70
CA ILE A 48 10.67 29.26 -3.79
C ILE A 48 10.54 30.10 -5.07
N SER A 49 11.64 30.27 -5.78
CA SER A 49 11.64 30.95 -7.08
C SER A 49 11.17 30.02 -8.20
N ASP A 50 10.66 30.61 -9.28
CA ASP A 50 10.31 29.84 -10.47
C ASP A 50 11.53 29.12 -11.05
N SER A 51 12.72 29.73 -10.98
CA SER A 51 13.97 29.08 -11.42
C SER A 51 14.30 27.83 -10.62
N GLU A 52 14.06 27.83 -9.31
CA GLU A 52 14.28 26.65 -8.46
C GLU A 52 13.25 25.54 -8.77
N LEU A 53 12.00 25.90 -9.05
CA LEU A 53 10.97 24.94 -9.46
C LEU A 53 11.24 24.34 -10.85
N HIS A 54 11.73 25.14 -11.80
CA HIS A 54 12.17 24.64 -13.10
C HIS A 54 13.35 23.68 -12.96
N ALA A 55 14.37 24.04 -12.17
CA ALA A 55 15.51 23.15 -11.92
C ALA A 55 15.06 21.82 -11.29
N LEU A 56 14.19 21.87 -10.29
CA LEU A 56 13.61 20.66 -9.69
C LEU A 56 12.86 19.81 -10.73
N ARG A 57 12.03 20.43 -11.58
CA ARG A 57 11.31 19.73 -12.65
C ARG A 57 12.27 19.06 -13.63
N ASP A 58 13.30 19.77 -14.07
CA ASP A 58 14.28 19.24 -15.02
C ASP A 58 15.02 18.03 -14.46
N GLU A 59 15.42 18.07 -13.18
CA GLU A 59 16.08 16.95 -12.50
C GLU A 59 15.15 15.74 -12.33
N ILE A 60 13.89 15.97 -11.95
CA ILE A 60 12.89 14.88 -11.83
C ILE A 60 12.58 14.28 -13.20
N LEU A 61 12.50 15.09 -14.26
CA LEU A 61 12.29 14.61 -15.63
C LEU A 61 13.49 13.83 -16.15
N ALA A 62 14.71 14.29 -15.89
CA ALA A 62 15.93 13.56 -16.23
C ALA A 62 15.91 12.17 -15.58
N LEU A 63 15.61 12.11 -14.28
CA LEU A 63 15.46 10.86 -13.54
C LEU A 63 14.32 10.00 -14.12
N ALA A 64 13.15 10.55 -14.39
CA ALA A 64 12.02 9.80 -14.94
C ALA A 64 12.35 9.17 -16.32
N ARG A 65 13.13 9.87 -17.15
CA ARG A 65 13.61 9.36 -18.45
C ARG A 65 14.59 8.19 -18.28
N GLU A 66 15.47 8.23 -17.29
CA GLU A 66 16.36 7.10 -16.96
C GLU A 66 15.56 5.82 -16.65
N TYR A 67 14.37 5.96 -16.05
CA TYR A 67 13.48 4.84 -15.70
C TYR A 67 12.34 4.62 -16.69
N GLY A 68 12.45 5.15 -17.92
CA GLY A 68 11.61 4.74 -19.05
C GLY A 68 10.55 5.74 -19.47
N MET A 69 10.45 6.94 -18.90
CA MET A 69 9.52 7.97 -19.40
C MET A 69 9.91 8.40 -20.83
N PRO A 70 8.97 8.45 -21.81
CA PRO A 70 7.51 8.38 -21.67
C PRO A 70 6.86 6.99 -21.87
N SER A 71 7.65 5.93 -21.97
CA SER A 71 7.18 4.53 -22.11
C SER A 71 6.82 3.93 -20.75
N SER A 72 6.71 2.60 -20.63
CA SER A 72 6.46 1.95 -19.33
C SER A 72 7.58 2.19 -18.33
N ILE A 73 7.23 2.44 -17.07
CA ILE A 73 8.20 2.57 -15.99
C ILE A 73 9.01 1.28 -15.78
N GLN A 74 10.31 1.45 -15.54
CA GLN A 74 11.26 0.42 -15.16
C GLN A 74 11.71 0.63 -13.71
N ASN A 75 11.99 -0.45 -12.97
CA ASN A 75 12.42 -0.43 -11.56
C ASN A 75 11.72 0.63 -10.68
N PRO A 76 10.39 0.56 -10.47
CA PRO A 76 9.65 1.62 -9.78
C PRO A 76 10.19 1.99 -8.40
N SER A 77 10.65 1.01 -7.62
CA SER A 77 11.25 1.25 -6.29
C SER A 77 12.54 2.06 -6.35
N GLU A 78 13.36 1.84 -7.37
CA GLU A 78 14.62 2.54 -7.57
C GLU A 78 14.38 3.99 -7.99
N PHE A 79 13.48 4.20 -8.95
CA PHE A 79 12.99 5.53 -9.33
C PHE A 79 12.44 6.29 -8.12
N GLU A 80 11.51 5.70 -7.38
CA GLU A 80 10.86 6.35 -6.24
C GLU A 80 11.85 6.65 -5.11
N GLY A 81 12.79 5.75 -4.82
CA GLY A 81 13.84 5.97 -3.82
C GLY A 81 14.76 7.15 -4.19
N ARG A 82 15.22 7.22 -5.45
CA ARG A 82 16.03 8.35 -5.95
C ARG A 82 15.24 9.66 -6.01
N ALA A 83 13.99 9.61 -6.45
CA ALA A 83 13.12 10.78 -6.52
C ALA A 83 12.80 11.34 -5.12
N ALA A 84 12.58 10.47 -4.12
CA ALA A 84 12.41 10.86 -2.73
C ALA A 84 13.62 11.62 -2.18
N ARG A 85 14.84 11.10 -2.45
CA ARG A 85 16.09 11.77 -2.09
C ARG A 85 16.21 13.15 -2.74
N LEU A 86 16.01 13.21 -4.05
CA LEU A 86 16.10 14.43 -4.83
C LEU A 86 15.11 15.50 -4.33
N LEU A 87 13.84 15.13 -4.13
CA LEU A 87 12.81 16.02 -3.60
C LEU A 87 13.20 16.60 -2.24
N ARG A 88 13.67 15.75 -1.33
CA ARG A 88 14.04 16.21 0.02
C ARG A 88 15.26 17.13 0.02
N GLN A 89 16.23 16.89 -0.86
CA GLN A 89 17.43 17.72 -0.99
C GLN A 89 17.11 19.08 -1.63
N ARG A 90 16.25 19.11 -2.64
CA ARG A 90 15.88 20.33 -3.37
C ARG A 90 14.84 21.18 -2.64
N LEU A 91 13.95 20.53 -1.88
CA LEU A 91 12.92 21.21 -1.09
C LEU A 91 13.30 21.22 0.38
N ASP A 92 14.11 22.21 0.78
CA ASP A 92 14.42 22.51 2.20
C ASP A 92 13.23 23.21 2.89
N ILE A 93 12.13 22.47 3.01
CA ILE A 93 10.89 22.92 3.65
C ILE A 93 10.76 22.29 5.03
N SER A 94 10.11 22.97 5.98
CA SER A 94 9.84 22.35 7.29
C SER A 94 8.85 21.19 7.15
N PRO A 95 8.86 20.24 8.11
CA PRO A 95 7.75 19.31 8.31
C PRO A 95 6.37 20.00 8.43
N ASN A 96 6.32 21.21 9.00
CA ASN A 96 5.08 22.00 9.06
C ASN A 96 4.62 22.42 7.66
N GLU A 97 5.50 23.01 6.85
CA GLU A 97 5.17 23.39 5.46
C GLU A 97 4.78 22.15 4.63
N ALA A 98 5.54 21.06 4.79
CA ALA A 98 5.26 19.76 4.17
C ALA A 98 3.97 19.08 4.66
N SER A 99 3.37 19.53 5.76
CA SER A 99 2.11 18.97 6.28
C SER A 99 0.88 19.47 5.50
N HIS A 100 1.00 20.61 4.82
CA HIS A 100 -0.09 21.20 4.04
C HIS A 100 -0.31 20.44 2.73
N GLU A 101 -1.54 20.00 2.50
CA GLU A 101 -1.93 19.25 1.30
C GLU A 101 -1.74 20.10 0.03
N GLU A 102 -2.02 21.39 0.12
CA GLU A 102 -2.03 22.34 -0.99
C GLU A 102 -0.65 22.55 -1.61
N VAL A 103 0.42 22.42 -0.81
CA VAL A 103 1.81 22.46 -1.29
C VAL A 103 2.07 21.33 -2.28
N TRP A 104 1.62 20.12 -1.92
CA TRP A 104 1.82 18.93 -2.74
C TRP A 104 0.87 18.86 -3.92
N THR A 105 -0.36 19.36 -3.74
CA THR A 105 -1.31 19.56 -4.84
C THR A 105 -0.73 20.51 -5.88
N TYR A 106 -0.14 21.63 -5.47
CA TYR A 106 0.50 22.57 -6.39
C TYR A 106 1.68 21.92 -7.11
N LEU A 107 2.63 21.33 -6.36
CA LEU A 107 3.81 20.69 -6.96
C LEU A 107 3.42 19.57 -7.94
N THR A 108 2.40 18.77 -7.60
CA THR A 108 1.98 17.65 -8.45
C THR A 108 1.21 18.14 -9.67
N CYS A 109 0.17 18.96 -9.48
CA CYS A 109 -0.74 19.32 -10.56
C CYS A 109 -0.19 20.40 -11.50
N CYS A 110 0.59 21.35 -10.98
CA CYS A 110 1.14 22.44 -11.78
C CYS A 110 2.52 22.14 -12.37
N TRP A 111 3.33 21.31 -11.70
CA TRP A 111 4.75 21.14 -12.09
C TRP A 111 5.15 19.75 -12.53
N LEU A 112 4.48 18.69 -12.07
CA LEU A 112 4.97 17.31 -12.26
C LEU A 112 3.83 16.33 -12.60
N LEU A 113 2.74 16.83 -13.18
CA LEU A 113 1.56 16.02 -13.43
C LEU A 113 1.83 14.95 -14.48
N ASP A 114 2.63 15.30 -15.49
CA ASP A 114 3.14 14.38 -16.52
C ASP A 114 3.90 13.19 -15.91
N VAL A 115 4.77 13.44 -14.93
CA VAL A 115 5.51 12.38 -14.22
C VAL A 115 4.58 11.53 -13.36
N ALA A 116 3.63 12.13 -12.66
CA ALA A 116 2.66 11.41 -11.84
C ALA A 116 1.72 10.53 -12.68
N VAL A 117 1.23 11.06 -13.81
CA VAL A 117 0.38 10.33 -14.76
C VAL A 117 1.16 9.24 -15.47
N TRP A 118 2.41 9.50 -15.87
CA TRP A 118 3.29 8.45 -16.41
C TRP A 118 3.47 7.28 -15.44
N ARG A 119 3.67 7.59 -14.15
CA ARG A 119 3.89 6.59 -13.10
C ARG A 119 2.66 5.72 -12.80
N PHE A 120 1.46 6.29 -12.79
CA PHE A 120 0.24 5.62 -12.30
C PHE A 120 -0.86 5.42 -13.36
N GLY A 121 -0.73 6.06 -14.52
CA GLY A 121 -1.76 6.11 -15.55
C GLY A 121 -2.79 7.23 -15.33
N ALA A 122 -3.44 7.62 -16.44
CA ALA A 122 -4.45 8.69 -16.45
C ALA A 122 -5.70 8.38 -15.61
N GLN A 123 -6.01 7.10 -15.43
CA GLN A 123 -7.19 6.62 -14.71
C GLN A 123 -6.91 6.31 -13.23
N ALA A 124 -5.73 6.69 -12.73
CA ALA A 124 -5.39 6.43 -11.34
C ALA A 124 -6.28 7.22 -10.37
N ASP A 125 -6.42 6.72 -9.14
CA ASP A 125 -7.11 7.41 -8.07
C ASP A 125 -6.60 8.86 -7.93
N ARG A 126 -7.52 9.82 -7.98
CA ARG A 126 -7.23 11.26 -7.91
C ARG A 126 -6.41 11.66 -6.68
N ARG A 127 -6.47 10.89 -5.58
CA ARG A 127 -5.63 11.08 -4.39
C ARG A 127 -4.13 10.93 -4.67
N ARG A 128 -3.73 10.38 -5.82
CA ARG A 128 -2.33 10.33 -6.27
C ARG A 128 -1.83 11.64 -6.86
N PHE A 129 -2.75 12.52 -7.25
CA PHE A 129 -2.45 13.82 -7.85
C PHE A 129 -2.74 14.97 -6.87
N VAL A 130 -3.85 14.90 -6.16
CA VAL A 130 -4.24 15.90 -5.16
C VAL A 130 -3.73 15.46 -3.79
N GLY A 131 -3.01 16.34 -3.09
CA GLY A 131 -2.02 16.18 -2.02
C GLY A 131 -2.32 15.31 -0.79
N ASN A 132 -3.06 14.21 -0.92
CA ASN A 132 -3.30 13.21 0.11
C ASN A 132 -2.00 12.67 0.70
N ILE A 133 -1.94 12.58 2.03
CA ILE A 133 -0.73 12.21 2.77
C ILE A 133 -0.09 10.88 2.37
N ASN A 134 -0.90 9.84 2.12
CA ASN A 134 -0.40 8.48 1.86
C ASN A 134 -0.45 8.11 0.36
N ARG A 135 -1.10 8.92 -0.47
CA ARG A 135 -1.35 8.59 -1.88
C ARG A 135 -0.70 9.54 -2.85
N ASN A 136 -0.60 10.84 -2.53
CA ASN A 136 -0.03 11.82 -3.45
C ASN A 136 1.41 11.44 -3.79
N THR A 137 1.70 11.50 -5.10
CA THR A 137 2.90 10.94 -5.69
C THR A 137 4.15 11.50 -5.04
N PHE A 138 4.28 12.83 -4.93
CA PHE A 138 5.52 13.45 -4.45
C PHE A 138 5.51 13.70 -2.95
N ARG A 139 4.34 13.93 -2.34
CA ARG A 139 4.19 14.05 -0.88
C ARG A 139 4.72 12.82 -0.16
N ARG A 140 4.29 11.63 -0.61
CA ARG A 140 4.71 10.35 -0.03
C ARG A 140 6.22 10.18 -0.11
N LEU A 141 6.83 10.54 -1.24
CA LEU A 141 8.27 10.41 -1.45
C LEU A 141 9.07 11.35 -0.55
N TRP A 142 8.67 12.63 -0.45
CA TRP A 142 9.35 13.58 0.43
C TRP A 142 9.28 13.14 1.90
N TRP A 143 8.11 12.72 2.38
CA TRP A 143 7.94 12.24 3.77
C TRP A 143 8.74 10.97 4.05
N ARG A 144 8.86 10.04 3.08
CA ARG A 144 9.74 8.86 3.21
C ARG A 144 11.19 9.28 3.42
N ALA A 145 11.69 10.24 2.64
CA ALA A 145 13.06 10.73 2.78
C ALA A 145 13.29 11.53 4.07
N GLU A 146 12.33 12.35 4.51
CA GLU A 146 12.43 13.09 5.77
C GLU A 146 12.44 12.16 6.99
N VAL A 147 11.50 11.21 7.05
CA VAL A 147 11.36 10.30 8.19
C VAL A 147 12.55 9.34 8.27
N LEU A 148 12.91 8.68 7.16
CA LEU A 148 13.97 7.68 7.15
C LEU A 148 15.38 8.29 7.10
N GLY A 149 15.51 9.56 6.72
CA GLY A 149 16.78 10.28 6.75
C GLY A 149 17.84 9.76 5.75
N PRO A 150 18.97 10.48 5.61
CA PRO A 150 19.99 10.25 4.57
C PRO A 150 20.79 8.95 4.70
N GLU A 151 20.71 8.28 5.84
CA GLU A 151 21.44 7.04 6.15
C GLU A 151 20.78 5.80 5.51
N ILE A 152 19.47 5.83 5.28
CA ILE A 152 18.70 4.67 4.81
C ILE A 152 18.61 4.66 3.29
N GLU A 153 19.16 3.65 2.63
CA GLU A 153 19.10 3.52 1.17
C GLU A 153 17.68 3.20 0.68
N LEU A 154 16.94 4.24 0.29
CA LEU A 154 15.52 4.12 -0.07
C LEU A 154 15.29 3.26 -1.32
N THR A 155 16.26 3.16 -2.23
CA THR A 155 16.15 2.33 -3.43
C THR A 155 16.08 0.84 -3.10
N GLN A 156 16.55 0.44 -1.92
CA GLN A 156 16.50 -0.93 -1.45
C GLN A 156 15.17 -1.28 -0.76
N LEU A 157 14.26 -0.34 -0.54
CA LEU A 157 12.98 -0.58 0.12
C LEU A 157 11.83 -0.65 -0.89
N GLY A 158 11.05 -1.73 -0.83
CA GLY A 158 9.82 -1.90 -1.61
C GLY A 158 8.64 -1.11 -1.05
N GLU A 159 7.58 -0.94 -1.85
CA GLU A 159 6.36 -0.22 -1.45
C GLU A 159 5.73 -0.81 -0.18
N ASP A 160 5.55 -2.13 -0.12
CA ASP A 160 4.95 -2.81 1.03
C ASP A 160 5.77 -2.61 2.32
N GLU A 161 7.09 -2.49 2.21
CA GLU A 161 8.01 -2.33 3.34
C GLU A 161 7.93 -0.91 3.88
N LEU A 162 7.93 0.06 2.97
CA LEU A 162 7.70 1.47 3.30
C LEU A 162 6.33 1.65 3.92
N VAL A 163 5.27 1.01 3.40
CA VAL A 163 3.92 1.06 4.00
C VAL A 163 3.93 0.51 5.43
N ASN A 164 4.67 -0.57 5.70
CA ASN A 164 4.75 -1.15 7.04
C ASN A 164 5.38 -0.20 8.08
N ILE A 165 6.23 0.73 7.65
CA ILE A 165 6.86 1.73 8.53
C ILE A 165 6.02 3.02 8.55
N MET A 166 5.70 3.55 7.37
CA MET A 166 5.16 4.91 7.19
C MET A 166 3.67 5.03 7.50
N GLU A 167 2.85 4.01 7.22
CA GLU A 167 1.40 4.08 7.48
C GLU A 167 1.04 3.64 8.92
N ARG A 168 2.04 3.42 9.79
CA ARG A 168 1.86 3.09 11.21
C ARG A 168 2.21 4.30 12.07
N PRO A 169 1.22 5.04 12.60
CA PRO A 169 1.48 6.28 13.35
C PRO A 169 2.45 6.10 14.50
N THR A 170 2.36 5.00 15.24
CA THR A 170 3.23 4.70 16.38
C THR A 170 4.70 4.53 16.00
N ILE A 171 4.98 4.12 14.76
CA ILE A 171 6.35 3.93 14.26
C ILE A 171 6.82 5.21 13.57
N ALA A 172 6.04 5.73 12.62
CA ALA A 172 6.43 6.88 11.81
C ALA A 172 6.57 8.20 12.61
N ALA A 173 5.90 8.32 13.76
CA ALA A 173 6.00 9.49 14.63
C ALA A 173 7.34 9.58 15.39
N ASP A 174 8.05 8.46 15.56
CA ASP A 174 9.36 8.43 16.20
C ASP A 174 10.44 8.14 15.14
N LEU A 175 11.21 9.18 14.80
CA LEU A 175 12.26 9.08 13.79
C LEU A 175 13.36 8.08 14.16
N ARG A 176 13.70 7.95 15.45
CA ARG A 176 14.73 7.01 15.90
C ARG A 176 14.25 5.58 15.69
N LEU A 177 13.00 5.30 16.06
CA LEU A 177 12.38 4.00 15.86
C LEU A 177 12.21 3.64 14.38
N ALA A 178 11.65 4.55 13.57
CA ALA A 178 11.46 4.32 12.14
C ALA A 178 12.77 4.03 11.40
N ARG A 179 13.82 4.81 11.71
CA ARG A 179 15.17 4.63 11.13
C ARG A 179 15.83 3.35 11.62
N GLY A 180 15.71 3.04 12.91
CA GLY A 180 16.23 1.80 13.50
C GLY A 180 15.60 0.55 12.86
N VAL A 181 14.27 0.55 12.69
CA VAL A 181 13.53 -0.53 12.03
C VAL A 181 13.98 -0.70 10.58
N ALA A 182 14.09 0.39 9.81
CA ALA A 182 14.52 0.33 8.42
C ALA A 182 15.96 -0.19 8.30
N ARG A 183 16.87 0.29 9.14
CA ARG A 183 18.28 -0.12 9.16
C ARG A 183 18.42 -1.59 9.49
N GLU A 184 17.77 -2.05 10.57
CA GLU A 184 17.85 -3.45 10.99
C GLU A 184 17.26 -4.37 9.93
N PHE A 185 16.12 -3.99 9.35
CA PHE A 185 15.51 -4.75 8.27
C PHE A 185 16.43 -4.92 7.05
N LEU A 186 17.04 -3.84 6.56
CA LEU A 186 17.97 -3.92 5.42
C LEU A 186 19.19 -4.78 5.76
N SER A 187 19.79 -4.58 6.93
CA SER A 187 20.89 -5.41 7.45
C SER A 187 20.55 -6.91 7.45
N ARG A 188 19.33 -7.28 7.84
CA ARG A 188 18.86 -8.67 7.84
C ARG A 188 18.66 -9.23 6.45
N VAL A 189 18.16 -8.42 5.52
CA VAL A 189 18.01 -8.85 4.13
C VAL A 189 19.37 -9.10 3.50
N ASP A 190 20.32 -8.21 3.70
CA ASP A 190 21.67 -8.32 3.12
C ASP A 190 22.38 -9.59 3.62
N ARG A 191 22.11 -10.01 4.86
CA ARG A 191 22.62 -11.26 5.45
C ARG A 191 21.80 -12.50 5.09
N GLY A 192 20.70 -12.37 4.35
CA GLY A 192 19.82 -13.49 4.00
C GLY A 192 19.12 -14.12 5.20
N ALA A 193 18.80 -13.35 6.24
CA ALA A 193 18.28 -13.85 7.52
C ALA A 193 16.89 -14.53 7.44
N ALA A 194 16.18 -14.42 6.32
CA ALA A 194 14.93 -15.12 6.08
C ALA A 194 14.74 -15.38 4.58
N GLU A 195 14.16 -16.53 4.21
CA GLU A 195 13.81 -16.85 2.82
C GLU A 195 12.84 -15.82 2.21
N SER A 196 11.98 -15.23 3.04
CA SER A 196 11.01 -14.21 2.62
C SER A 196 11.20 -12.91 3.39
N ARG A 197 11.84 -11.93 2.73
CA ARG A 197 11.99 -10.54 3.18
C ARG A 197 10.69 -9.93 3.70
N MET A 198 9.59 -10.09 2.95
CA MET A 198 8.28 -9.54 3.36
C MET A 198 7.67 -10.24 4.56
N GLN A 199 7.86 -11.55 4.72
CA GLN A 199 7.36 -12.25 5.91
C GLN A 199 8.13 -11.80 7.15
N LEU A 200 9.45 -11.63 7.04
CA LEU A 200 10.28 -11.09 8.12
C LEU A 200 9.78 -9.72 8.57
N MET A 201 9.58 -8.78 7.62
CA MET A 201 9.04 -7.45 7.92
C MET A 201 7.70 -7.55 8.65
N ARG A 202 6.75 -8.33 8.12
CA ARG A 202 5.41 -8.45 8.72
C ARG A 202 5.44 -9.06 10.11
N GLU A 203 6.26 -10.09 10.34
CA GLU A 203 6.39 -10.75 11.64
C GLU A 203 7.09 -9.87 12.68
N ALA A 204 8.12 -9.12 12.28
CA ALA A 204 8.77 -8.13 13.13
C ALA A 204 7.80 -7.01 13.50
N MET A 205 7.08 -6.45 12.53
CA MET A 205 6.12 -5.37 12.79
C MET A 205 4.94 -5.78 13.68
N LYS A 206 4.48 -7.04 13.61
CA LYS A 206 3.47 -7.56 14.56
C LYS A 206 4.02 -7.59 15.99
N ARG A 207 5.26 -8.03 16.18
CA ARG A 207 5.91 -8.09 17.49
C ARG A 207 6.14 -6.69 18.05
N LEU A 208 6.65 -5.77 17.23
CA LEU A 208 6.81 -4.37 17.59
C LEU A 208 5.49 -3.75 18.05
N LEU A 209 4.41 -3.90 17.28
CA LEU A 209 3.09 -3.37 17.68
C LEU A 209 2.50 -4.02 18.93
N ARG A 210 2.89 -5.24 19.29
CA ARG A 210 2.45 -5.86 20.56
C ARG A 210 3.12 -5.21 21.77
N LEU A 211 4.30 -4.62 21.58
CA LEU A 211 5.04 -3.94 22.64
C LEU A 211 4.57 -2.50 22.86
N THR A 212 4.00 -1.84 21.84
CA THR A 212 3.63 -0.42 21.94
C THR A 212 2.71 -0.04 23.13
N PRO A 213 1.79 -0.89 23.62
CA PRO A 213 1.00 -0.56 24.82
C PRO A 213 1.79 -0.68 26.14
N MET A 214 2.92 -1.40 26.14
CA MET A 214 3.71 -1.73 27.33
C MET A 214 5.04 -0.97 27.38
N VAL A 215 5.55 -0.57 26.21
CA VAL A 215 6.87 0.05 26.04
C VAL A 215 6.72 1.40 25.37
N SER A 216 7.22 2.44 26.03
CA SER A 216 7.41 3.75 25.41
C SER A 216 8.76 3.79 24.69
N PHE A 217 8.76 3.49 23.39
CA PHE A 217 9.99 3.51 22.59
C PHE A 217 10.72 4.86 22.61
N ALA A 218 9.97 5.96 22.67
CA ALA A 218 10.52 7.30 22.74
C ALA A 218 11.29 7.58 24.06
N ALA A 219 11.05 6.78 25.11
CA ALA A 219 11.74 6.91 26.39
C ALA A 219 13.04 6.08 26.46
N LEU A 220 13.27 5.16 25.51
CA LEU A 220 14.47 4.34 25.45
C LEU A 220 15.66 5.16 24.93
N ASP A 221 16.84 4.90 25.48
CA ASP A 221 18.08 5.41 24.90
C ASP A 221 18.43 4.68 23.59
N ASP A 222 19.47 5.14 22.88
CA ASP A 222 19.80 4.58 21.55
C ASP A 222 20.24 3.12 21.64
N ASN A 223 20.92 2.71 22.70
CA ASN A 223 21.37 1.34 22.87
C ASN A 223 20.19 0.42 23.19
N GLU A 224 19.34 0.82 24.12
CA GLU A 224 18.13 0.10 24.50
C GLU A 224 17.17 -0.05 23.32
N LEU A 225 16.95 1.03 22.56
CA LEU A 225 16.11 1.02 21.36
C LEU A 225 16.65 0.07 20.30
N ASN A 226 17.95 0.15 19.99
CA ASN A 226 18.57 -0.72 19.00
C ASN A 226 18.53 -2.18 19.44
N SER A 227 18.80 -2.47 20.71
CA SER A 227 18.74 -3.83 21.28
C SER A 227 17.32 -4.40 21.20
N THR A 228 16.31 -3.59 21.55
CA THR A 228 14.91 -3.98 21.45
C THR A 228 14.50 -4.29 20.01
N ILE A 229 14.92 -3.44 19.05
CA ILE A 229 14.65 -3.67 17.63
C ILE A 229 15.33 -4.97 17.17
N GLU A 230 16.59 -5.19 17.54
CA GLU A 230 17.32 -6.41 17.20
C GLU A 230 16.63 -7.67 17.75
N GLU A 231 16.21 -7.65 19.02
CA GLU A 231 15.46 -8.74 19.67
C GLU A 231 14.15 -9.05 18.93
N ILE A 232 13.42 -8.02 18.51
CA ILE A 232 12.19 -8.18 17.72
C ILE A 232 12.47 -8.90 16.40
N PHE A 233 13.54 -8.51 15.69
CA PHE A 233 13.91 -9.13 14.42
C PHE A 233 14.47 -10.55 14.61
N ASN A 234 15.23 -10.80 15.68
CA ASN A 234 15.67 -12.14 16.09
C ASN A 234 14.47 -13.07 16.32
N ALA A 235 13.49 -12.64 17.12
CA ALA A 235 12.28 -13.40 17.41
C ALA A 235 11.38 -13.58 16.18
N ALA A 236 11.40 -12.66 15.23
CA ALA A 236 10.71 -12.80 13.95
C ALA A 236 11.37 -13.85 13.05
N ALA A 237 12.70 -13.83 12.92
CA ALA A 237 13.45 -14.78 12.11
C ALA A 237 13.39 -16.22 12.66
N ALA A 238 13.53 -16.38 13.99
CA ALA A 238 13.35 -17.68 14.66
C ALA A 238 11.95 -18.26 14.40
N GLY A 239 10.90 -17.45 14.59
CA GLY A 239 9.53 -17.90 14.35
C GLY A 239 9.20 -18.27 12.90
N LEU A 240 9.99 -17.80 11.93
CA LEU A 240 9.89 -18.20 10.52
C LEU A 240 10.66 -19.48 10.21
N SER A 241 11.77 -19.71 10.91
CA SER A 241 12.64 -20.90 10.74
C SER A 241 12.03 -22.15 11.36
N ASP A 242 11.31 -21.99 12.48
CA ASP A 242 10.66 -23.10 13.21
C ASP A 242 9.33 -23.57 12.60
N GLN A 243 8.93 -23.06 11.43
CA GLN A 243 7.74 -23.57 10.71
C GLN A 243 8.14 -24.65 9.68
N PRO A 244 7.96 -25.96 9.97
CA PRO A 244 7.84 -26.93 8.89
C PRO A 244 6.62 -26.55 8.04
N ALA A 245 6.80 -26.57 6.72
CA ALA A 245 5.93 -25.98 5.70
C ALA A 245 4.50 -26.57 5.54
N GLU A 246 3.89 -27.13 6.60
CA GLU A 246 2.58 -27.80 6.54
C GLU A 246 1.44 -27.15 7.35
N THR A 247 1.69 -26.16 8.21
CA THR A 247 0.67 -25.69 9.18
C THR A 247 0.11 -24.28 8.96
N ALA A 248 0.49 -23.59 7.89
CA ALA A 248 -0.15 -22.32 7.48
C ALA A 248 -1.50 -22.55 6.79
N GLY A 249 -2.44 -23.20 7.49
CA GLY A 249 -3.78 -23.47 6.97
C GLY A 249 -4.67 -24.44 7.77
N ARG A 250 -4.24 -24.95 8.94
CA ARG A 250 -5.02 -25.95 9.69
C ARG A 250 -5.43 -25.58 11.11
N HIS A 251 -5.19 -24.35 11.57
CA HIS A 251 -5.60 -23.91 12.92
C HIS A 251 -7.12 -23.70 13.12
N ARG A 252 -7.97 -24.03 12.13
CA ARG A 252 -9.43 -24.10 12.32
C ARG A 252 -10.02 -25.51 12.14
N ALA A 253 -9.23 -26.51 11.73
CA ALA A 253 -9.76 -27.83 11.38
C ALA A 253 -9.20 -28.98 12.22
N GLN A 254 -8.06 -28.80 12.92
CA GLN A 254 -7.43 -29.90 13.66
C GLN A 254 -7.83 -30.02 15.14
N ASP A 255 -8.44 -28.99 15.74
CA ASP A 255 -8.89 -29.05 17.13
C ASP A 255 -10.28 -29.68 17.32
N ASP A 256 -10.99 -29.98 16.23
CA ASP A 256 -12.33 -30.60 16.28
C ASP A 256 -12.26 -32.14 16.36
N ALA A 257 -11.12 -32.75 16.07
CA ALA A 257 -10.99 -34.21 16.00
C ALA A 257 -10.55 -34.89 17.32
N LEU A 258 -10.19 -34.10 18.35
CA LEU A 258 -9.73 -34.63 19.65
C LEU A 258 -10.64 -34.28 20.83
N ARG A 259 -11.85 -33.77 20.58
CA ARG A 259 -12.87 -33.56 21.62
C ARG A 259 -14.13 -34.39 21.35
N THR A 260 -14.03 -35.70 21.50
CA THR A 260 -15.21 -36.59 21.61
C THR A 260 -15.77 -36.64 23.04
N THR A 261 -15.71 -35.52 23.76
CA THR A 261 -16.43 -35.35 25.02
C THR A 261 -17.34 -34.16 24.84
N PRO A 262 -18.68 -34.33 24.89
CA PRO A 262 -19.57 -33.18 24.83
C PRO A 262 -19.19 -32.22 25.96
N LEU A 263 -18.82 -31.00 25.60
CA LEU A 263 -18.62 -29.91 26.55
C LEU A 263 -19.93 -29.74 27.32
N VAL A 264 -19.96 -30.22 28.56
CA VAL A 264 -21.05 -29.92 29.49
C VAL A 264 -21.06 -28.41 29.67
N ALA A 265 -22.12 -27.76 29.20
CA ALA A 265 -22.32 -26.34 29.43
C ALA A 265 -22.37 -26.11 30.95
N LEU A 266 -21.39 -25.40 31.50
CA LEU A 266 -21.45 -24.98 32.90
C LEU A 266 -22.63 -24.04 33.06
N GLU A 267 -23.56 -24.41 33.94
CA GLU A 267 -24.63 -23.54 34.42
C GLU A 267 -23.98 -22.33 35.12
N PRO A 268 -24.42 -21.10 34.84
CA PRO A 268 -23.92 -19.91 35.54
C PRO A 268 -24.22 -20.02 37.03
N SER A 269 -23.29 -19.55 37.87
CA SER A 269 -23.48 -19.49 39.32
C SER A 269 -24.66 -18.61 39.71
N GLU A 270 -25.25 -18.88 40.88
CA GLU A 270 -26.41 -18.16 41.41
C GLU A 270 -26.15 -16.64 41.44
N GLY A 271 -27.05 -15.86 40.83
CA GLY A 271 -26.94 -14.40 40.69
C GLY A 271 -26.30 -13.89 39.40
N VAL A 272 -25.79 -14.76 38.51
CA VAL A 272 -25.22 -14.35 37.22
C VAL A 272 -26.27 -14.37 36.11
N VAL A 273 -26.64 -13.19 35.60
CA VAL A 273 -27.54 -13.04 34.45
C VAL A 273 -26.78 -13.35 33.16
N ARG A 274 -27.23 -14.37 32.41
CA ARG A 274 -26.73 -14.64 31.06
C ARG A 274 -27.22 -13.56 30.10
N ILE A 275 -26.29 -12.79 29.53
CA ILE A 275 -26.61 -11.93 28.38
C ILE A 275 -26.50 -12.81 27.12
N PRO A 276 -27.60 -13.03 26.37
CA PRO A 276 -27.52 -13.76 25.12
C PRO A 276 -26.60 -13.00 24.16
N ARG A 277 -25.60 -13.72 23.63
CA ARG A 277 -24.69 -13.18 22.64
C ARG A 277 -25.47 -13.05 21.33
N VAL A 278 -26.02 -11.87 21.07
CA VAL A 278 -26.67 -11.57 19.79
C VAL A 278 -25.56 -11.41 18.75
N THR A 279 -25.46 -12.39 17.85
CA THR A 279 -24.69 -12.24 16.62
C THR A 279 -25.55 -11.45 15.63
N ILE A 280 -24.93 -10.49 14.91
CA ILE A 280 -25.60 -9.59 13.95
C ILE A 280 -26.36 -10.34 12.82
N GLY A 281 -26.25 -11.67 12.73
CA GLY A 281 -26.98 -12.50 11.77
C GLY A 281 -28.42 -12.86 12.14
N ASP A 282 -28.86 -12.68 13.39
CA ASP A 282 -30.14 -13.23 13.86
C ASP A 282 -31.33 -12.24 13.76
N ILE A 283 -31.11 -11.06 13.18
CA ILE A 283 -32.18 -10.08 12.94
C ILE A 283 -32.66 -10.24 11.49
N ALA A 284 -33.90 -10.71 11.29
CA ALA A 284 -34.57 -10.67 10.01
C ALA A 284 -34.79 -9.20 9.61
N PHE A 285 -33.90 -8.67 8.77
CA PHE A 285 -34.04 -7.33 8.20
C PHE A 285 -35.23 -7.31 7.21
N PRO A 286 -36.03 -6.23 7.17
CA PRO A 286 -36.99 -6.01 6.09
C PRO A 286 -36.26 -6.03 4.72
N PRO A 287 -36.95 -6.34 3.60
CA PRO A 287 -36.32 -6.43 2.29
C PRO A 287 -35.54 -5.15 1.97
N ARG A 288 -34.26 -5.35 1.63
CA ARG A 288 -33.25 -4.30 1.48
C ARG A 288 -33.52 -3.39 0.27
N PRO A 289 -33.14 -2.10 0.35
CA PRO A 289 -33.31 -1.15 -0.76
C PRO A 289 -32.27 -1.34 -1.88
N ALA A 290 -32.53 -0.69 -3.02
CA ALA A 290 -31.91 -0.83 -4.35
C ALA A 290 -30.38 -0.66 -4.48
N THR A 291 -29.62 -0.50 -3.40
CA THR A 291 -28.16 -0.43 -3.40
C THR A 291 -27.48 -1.75 -3.77
N ASP A 292 -28.13 -2.90 -3.51
CA ASP A 292 -27.56 -4.21 -3.84
C ASP A 292 -27.50 -4.44 -5.37
N ALA A 293 -28.37 -3.81 -6.17
CA ALA A 293 -28.34 -3.95 -7.63
C ALA A 293 -27.09 -3.33 -8.27
N VAL A 294 -26.48 -2.32 -7.64
CA VAL A 294 -25.23 -1.69 -8.09
C VAL A 294 -24.03 -2.56 -7.66
N VAL A 295 -24.09 -3.15 -6.47
CA VAL A 295 -23.05 -4.06 -5.95
C VAL A 295 -23.04 -5.39 -6.73
N ASP A 296 -24.20 -5.91 -7.14
CA ASP A 296 -24.30 -7.10 -7.99
C ASP A 296 -23.73 -6.84 -9.40
N GLN A 297 -23.96 -5.64 -9.96
CA GLN A 297 -23.38 -5.25 -11.26
C GLN A 297 -21.84 -5.11 -11.19
N ASP A 298 -21.31 -4.54 -10.10
CA ASP A 298 -19.87 -4.44 -9.88
C ASP A 298 -19.23 -5.82 -9.63
N PHE A 299 -19.95 -6.74 -8.98
CA PHE A 299 -19.51 -8.10 -8.74
C PHE A 299 -19.49 -8.95 -10.02
N GLU A 300 -20.56 -8.92 -10.82
CA GLU A 300 -20.63 -9.61 -12.11
C GLU A 300 -19.59 -9.08 -13.10
N GLY A 301 -19.40 -7.75 -13.14
CA GLY A 301 -18.36 -7.10 -13.95
C GLY A 301 -16.95 -7.53 -13.55
N ALA A 302 -16.68 -7.59 -12.25
CA ALA A 302 -15.41 -8.08 -11.71
C ALA A 302 -15.16 -9.56 -12.02
N ALA A 303 -16.20 -10.41 -11.92
CA ALA A 303 -16.12 -11.83 -12.19
C ALA A 303 -15.83 -12.11 -13.68
N ALA A 304 -16.54 -11.43 -14.59
CA ALA A 304 -16.30 -11.51 -16.03
C ALA A 304 -14.87 -11.10 -16.39
N LYS A 305 -14.36 -10.03 -15.74
CA LYS A 305 -12.99 -9.56 -15.96
C LYS A 305 -11.94 -10.55 -15.45
N ALA A 306 -12.17 -11.16 -14.29
CA ALA A 306 -11.28 -12.19 -13.73
C ALA A 306 -11.13 -13.39 -14.68
N LEU A 307 -12.23 -13.85 -15.28
CA LEU A 307 -12.21 -14.93 -16.29
C LEU A 307 -11.51 -14.50 -17.58
N GLN A 308 -11.72 -13.26 -18.04
CA GLN A 308 -11.01 -12.73 -19.20
C GLN A 308 -9.49 -12.69 -18.98
N ILE A 309 -9.04 -12.24 -17.80
CA ILE A 309 -7.62 -12.20 -17.44
C ILE A 309 -7.05 -13.63 -17.44
N ALA A 310 -7.75 -14.58 -16.81
CA ALA A 310 -7.32 -15.97 -16.78
C ALA A 310 -7.24 -16.61 -18.18
N ARG A 311 -8.18 -16.29 -19.10
CA ARG A 311 -8.13 -16.73 -20.51
C ARG A 311 -6.95 -16.14 -21.29
N THR A 312 -6.68 -14.86 -21.08
CA THR A 312 -5.69 -14.11 -21.89
C THR A 312 -4.26 -14.36 -21.42
N THR A 313 -4.07 -14.49 -20.11
CA THR A 313 -2.74 -14.54 -19.49
C THR A 313 -2.41 -15.90 -18.84
N GLY A 314 -3.36 -16.84 -18.87
CA GLY A 314 -3.26 -18.16 -18.24
C GLY A 314 -3.39 -18.16 -16.71
N ARG A 315 -3.41 -16.99 -16.05
CA ARG A 315 -3.57 -16.87 -14.59
C ARG A 315 -4.14 -15.51 -14.18
N VAL A 316 -4.97 -15.47 -13.15
CA VAL A 316 -5.43 -14.24 -12.50
C VAL A 316 -4.95 -14.19 -11.05
N THR A 317 -4.55 -13.02 -10.58
CA THR A 317 -4.17 -12.77 -9.19
C THR A 317 -5.05 -11.70 -8.59
N ASN A 318 -5.17 -11.66 -7.26
CA ASN A 318 -5.90 -10.61 -6.57
C ASN A 318 -5.35 -9.21 -6.91
N THR A 319 -4.04 -9.08 -7.13
CA THR A 319 -3.41 -7.82 -7.55
C THR A 319 -3.80 -7.42 -8.97
N ASN A 320 -3.64 -8.31 -9.95
CA ASN A 320 -3.98 -8.01 -11.35
C ASN A 320 -5.48 -7.68 -11.51
N LEU A 321 -6.36 -8.40 -10.82
CA LEU A 321 -7.80 -8.11 -10.87
C LEU A 321 -8.13 -6.70 -10.38
N ARG A 322 -7.48 -6.24 -9.30
CA ARG A 322 -7.65 -4.88 -8.76
C ARG A 322 -7.00 -3.78 -9.59
N GLU A 323 -6.00 -4.12 -10.40
CA GLU A 323 -5.41 -3.19 -11.36
C GLU A 323 -6.37 -2.92 -12.52
N MET A 324 -7.25 -3.87 -12.82
CA MET A 324 -8.15 -3.83 -13.97
C MET A 324 -9.60 -3.46 -13.62
N VAL A 325 -9.98 -3.59 -12.35
CA VAL A 325 -11.33 -3.30 -11.84
C VAL A 325 -11.22 -2.53 -10.53
N SER A 326 -12.03 -1.48 -10.37
CA SER A 326 -12.04 -0.58 -9.21
C SER A 326 -12.68 -1.21 -7.97
N ILE A 327 -12.13 -2.33 -7.50
CA ILE A 327 -12.60 -3.07 -6.33
C ILE A 327 -11.50 -3.16 -5.25
N THR A 328 -11.92 -3.30 -4.01
CA THR A 328 -11.04 -3.47 -2.85
C THR A 328 -10.38 -4.86 -2.85
N SER A 329 -9.35 -5.03 -2.01
CA SER A 329 -8.71 -6.34 -1.83
C SER A 329 -9.63 -7.41 -1.23
N GLY A 330 -10.65 -6.99 -0.47
CA GLY A 330 -11.68 -7.88 0.06
C GLY A 330 -12.61 -8.36 -1.04
N GLU A 331 -13.22 -7.42 -1.77
CA GLU A 331 -14.14 -7.72 -2.89
C GLU A 331 -13.46 -8.56 -3.98
N ALA A 332 -12.22 -8.23 -4.37
CA ALA A 332 -11.48 -9.05 -5.33
C ALA A 332 -11.23 -10.49 -4.81
N ARG A 333 -11.08 -10.66 -3.50
CA ARG A 333 -10.91 -11.99 -2.89
C ARG A 333 -12.24 -12.74 -2.91
N ASP A 334 -13.34 -12.07 -2.62
CA ASP A 334 -14.68 -12.65 -2.61
C ASP A 334 -15.11 -13.09 -4.00
N VAL A 335 -14.86 -12.26 -5.03
CA VAL A 335 -15.08 -12.61 -6.45
C VAL A 335 -14.26 -13.84 -6.86
N LEU A 336 -12.96 -13.87 -6.55
CA LEU A 336 -12.10 -14.99 -6.91
C LEU A 336 -12.46 -16.27 -6.13
N GLN A 337 -12.92 -16.15 -4.89
CA GLN A 337 -13.39 -17.29 -4.09
C GLN A 337 -14.74 -17.82 -4.61
N ALA A 338 -15.65 -16.95 -5.00
CA ALA A 338 -16.91 -17.34 -5.63
C ALA A 338 -16.66 -18.09 -6.94
N LEU A 339 -15.80 -17.58 -7.83
CA LEU A 339 -15.43 -18.26 -9.08
C LEU A 339 -14.74 -19.62 -8.86
N VAL A 340 -14.04 -19.80 -7.74
CA VAL A 340 -13.48 -21.12 -7.37
C VAL A 340 -14.56 -22.07 -6.85
N ARG A 341 -15.47 -21.56 -6.00
CA ARG A 341 -16.61 -22.34 -5.49
C ARG A 341 -17.52 -22.80 -6.63
N ASP A 342 -17.70 -21.95 -7.63
CA ASP A 342 -18.55 -22.19 -8.80
C ASP A 342 -17.81 -22.97 -9.90
N GLY A 343 -16.58 -23.42 -9.63
CA GLY A 343 -15.80 -24.30 -10.51
C GLY A 343 -15.20 -23.64 -11.76
N ALA A 344 -15.31 -22.32 -11.91
CA ALA A 344 -14.78 -21.61 -13.07
C ALA A 344 -13.26 -21.35 -12.97
N LEU A 345 -12.73 -21.26 -11.75
CA LEU A 345 -11.31 -21.09 -11.48
C LEU A 345 -10.78 -22.15 -10.51
N ALA A 346 -9.52 -22.53 -10.67
CA ALA A 346 -8.78 -23.37 -9.73
C ALA A 346 -7.66 -22.56 -9.06
N ARG A 347 -7.62 -22.58 -7.72
CA ARG A 347 -6.58 -21.92 -6.93
C ARG A 347 -5.27 -22.71 -7.01
N ARG A 348 -4.17 -22.05 -7.39
CA ARG A 348 -2.82 -22.63 -7.50
C ARG A 348 -1.76 -21.75 -6.81
N GLY A 349 -0.70 -22.40 -6.32
CA GLY A 349 0.47 -21.76 -5.71
C GLY A 349 0.37 -21.55 -4.19
N VAL A 350 1.48 -21.84 -3.48
CA VAL A 350 1.63 -21.65 -2.02
C VAL A 350 2.84 -20.77 -1.66
N ARG A 351 3.93 -20.78 -2.45
CA ARG A 351 5.21 -20.11 -2.10
C ARG A 351 5.56 -18.82 -2.87
N ARG A 352 5.06 -18.60 -4.09
CA ARG A 352 5.34 -17.38 -4.91
C ARG A 352 4.11 -16.46 -5.10
N GLY A 353 3.15 -16.55 -4.18
CA GLY A 353 1.85 -15.86 -4.26
C GLY A 353 0.74 -16.77 -4.80
N THR A 354 -0.47 -16.63 -4.26
CA THR A 354 -1.65 -17.35 -4.73
C THR A 354 -2.12 -16.76 -6.05
N TYR A 355 -2.27 -17.61 -7.06
CA TYR A 355 -2.87 -17.27 -8.35
C TYR A 355 -3.99 -18.27 -8.68
N TYR A 356 -4.85 -17.90 -9.61
CA TYR A 356 -6.01 -18.68 -10.02
C TYR A 356 -5.92 -18.92 -11.52
N VAL A 357 -6.20 -20.14 -11.96
CA VAL A 357 -6.21 -20.51 -13.38
C VAL A 357 -7.61 -20.98 -13.75
N LEU A 358 -7.97 -21.01 -15.04
CA LEU A 358 -9.24 -21.61 -15.44
C LEU A 358 -9.26 -23.08 -15.02
N ALA A 359 -10.37 -23.54 -14.48
CA ALA A 359 -10.55 -24.98 -14.30
C ALA A 359 -10.60 -25.63 -15.69
N GLU A 360 -9.76 -26.64 -15.93
CA GLU A 360 -9.88 -27.45 -17.14
C GLU A 360 -11.26 -28.11 -17.11
N ALA A 361 -12.07 -27.89 -18.15
CA ALA A 361 -13.29 -28.65 -18.34
C ALA A 361 -12.87 -30.11 -18.39
N SER A 362 -13.29 -30.90 -17.40
CA SER A 362 -13.15 -32.35 -17.39
C SER A 362 -13.71 -32.89 -18.69
N SER A 363 -12.81 -33.14 -19.64
CA SER A 363 -13.09 -33.87 -20.86
C SER A 363 -13.20 -35.32 -20.42
N GLU A 364 -14.41 -35.73 -20.05
CA GLU A 364 -14.75 -37.15 -19.94
C GLU A 364 -14.76 -37.75 -21.34
N GLU A 365 -13.59 -38.11 -21.87
CA GLU A 365 -13.46 -39.22 -22.81
C GLU A 365 -13.32 -40.50 -22.00
N GLY A 366 -14.46 -41.04 -21.56
CA GLY A 366 -14.57 -42.44 -21.16
C GLY A 366 -14.62 -43.32 -22.40
N THR A 367 -13.48 -43.51 -23.09
CA THR A 367 -13.29 -44.67 -23.96
C THR A 367 -12.95 -45.86 -23.06
N GLN A 368 -13.92 -46.78 -22.85
CA GLN A 368 -13.70 -48.22 -22.64
C GLN A 368 -15.04 -48.96 -22.42
N ALA A 369 -15.58 -49.54 -23.50
CA ALA A 369 -16.04 -50.93 -23.59
C ALA A 369 -16.24 -51.29 -25.07
#